data_AF-A0A0F8YTA6-F1
#
_entry.id   AF-A0A0F8YTA6-F1
#
_cell.length_a   1.000
_cell.length_b   1.000
_cell.length_c   1.000
_cell.angle_alpha   90.00
_cell.angle_beta   90.00
_cell.angle_gamma   90.00
#
_symmetry.space_group_name_H-M   'P 1'
#
loop_
_entity.id
_entity.type
_entity.pdbx_description
1 polymer ?
#
loop_
_entity_poly.entity_id
_entity_poly.type
_entity_poly.pdbx_seq_one_letter_code
_entity_poly.pdbx_strand_id
1 'polypeptide(L)'
;MSQDGVISESQWHKSVDGDLLVKGRAALGLTQEEFALLCDHSRQFQSRIEAPGLHEVSVSKATEISMVLRGISPERNLATD
;
A
#
# COMPACT_ATOMS: atom_id res chain seq x y z
N MET A 1 -27.47 24.40 7.68
CA MET A 1 -26.92 23.07 7.99
C MET A 1 -26.01 22.70 6.84
N SER A 2 -24.71 23.04 6.93
CA SER A 2 -23.75 22.60 5.92
C SER A 2 -23.57 21.10 6.10
N GLN A 3 -23.86 20.33 5.05
CA GLN A 3 -23.37 18.97 4.95
C GLN A 3 -21.85 19.11 4.80
N ASP A 4 -21.13 18.97 5.91
CA ASP A 4 -19.69 18.76 5.86
C ASP A 4 -19.47 17.45 5.11
N GLY A 5 -19.19 17.57 3.82
CA GLY A 5 -18.84 16.44 2.97
C GLY A 5 -17.58 15.82 3.53
N VAL A 6 -17.73 14.71 4.25
CA VAL A 6 -16.62 13.89 4.72
C VAL A 6 -15.94 13.31 3.48
N ILE A 7 -14.99 14.05 2.91
CA ILE A 7 -14.06 13.55 1.91
C ILE A 7 -13.24 12.48 2.63
N SER A 8 -13.56 11.22 2.36
CA SER A 8 -12.78 10.08 2.88
C SER A 8 -11.33 10.22 2.41
N GLU A 9 -10.36 9.92 3.27
CA GLU A 9 -8.93 9.92 2.92
C GLU A 9 -8.61 9.07 1.68
N SER A 10 -9.48 8.10 1.37
CA SER A 10 -9.44 7.29 0.14
C SER A 10 -9.57 8.09 -1.17
N GLN A 11 -10.05 9.34 -1.12
CA GLN A 11 -10.15 10.21 -2.29
C GLN A 11 -8.82 10.93 -2.63
N TRP A 12 -7.85 10.92 -1.71
CA TRP A 12 -6.54 11.52 -1.93
C TRP A 12 -5.57 10.48 -2.50
N HIS A 13 -4.80 10.89 -3.50
CA HIS A 13 -3.84 10.04 -4.19
C HIS A 13 -2.40 10.52 -3.97
N LYS A 14 -1.46 9.57 -4.00
CA LYS A 14 -0.02 9.81 -3.94
C LYS A 14 0.68 8.93 -4.98
N SER A 15 1.73 9.47 -5.59
CA SER A 15 2.57 8.70 -6.50
C SER A 15 3.55 7.83 -5.72
N VAL A 16 3.63 6.56 -6.10
CA VAL A 16 4.66 5.61 -5.67
C VAL A 16 5.56 5.26 -6.86
N ASP A 17 6.85 5.08 -6.60
CA ASP A 17 7.83 4.70 -7.61
C ASP A 17 8.01 3.17 -7.61
N GLY A 18 7.68 2.53 -8.73
CA GLY A 18 7.72 1.08 -8.86
C GLY A 18 9.12 0.50 -8.63
N ASP A 19 10.19 1.18 -9.06
CA ASP A 19 11.56 0.70 -8.88
C ASP A 19 11.97 0.75 -7.40
N LEU A 20 11.53 1.78 -6.67
CA LEU A 20 11.75 1.87 -5.23
C LEU A 20 10.95 0.81 -4.47
N LEU A 21 9.73 0.50 -4.90
CA LEU A 21 8.92 -0.57 -4.31
C LEU A 21 9.58 -1.94 -4.50
N VAL A 22 10.05 -2.25 -5.71
CA VAL A 22 10.77 -3.50 -6.00
C VAL A 22 12.01 -3.63 -5.11
N LYS A 23 12.81 -2.56 -5.01
CA LYS A 23 14.02 -2.54 -4.16
C LYS A 23 13.68 -2.72 -2.68
N GLY A 24 12.68 -2.00 -2.19
CA GLY A 24 12.23 -2.08 -0.80
C GLY A 24 11.73 -3.47 -0.44
N ARG A 25 10.88 -4.05 -1.30
CA ARG A 25 10.41 -5.44 -1.13
C ARG A 25 11.55 -6.45 -1.17
N ALA A 26 12.47 -6.31 -2.14
CA ALA A 26 13.61 -7.21 -2.27
C ALA A 26 14.56 -7.14 -1.07
N ALA A 27 14.74 -5.97 -0.47
CA ALA A 27 15.53 -5.80 0.76
C ALA A 27 14.92 -6.54 1.96
N LEU A 28 13.61 -6.74 1.97
CA LEU A 28 12.90 -7.56 2.96
C LEU A 28 12.91 -9.06 2.63
N GLY A 29 13.44 -9.46 1.47
CA GLY A 29 13.45 -10.86 1.02
C GLY A 29 12.08 -11.40 0.63
N LEU A 30 11.10 -10.53 0.37
CA LEU A 30 9.70 -10.91 0.12
C LEU A 30 9.40 -11.07 -1.38
N THR A 31 8.57 -12.04 -1.72
CA THR A 31 7.92 -12.13 -3.03
C THR A 31 6.80 -11.08 -3.17
N GLN A 32 6.37 -10.81 -4.41
CA GLN A 32 5.23 -9.90 -4.65
C GLN A 32 3.96 -10.36 -3.93
N GLU A 33 3.74 -11.67 -3.84
CA GLU A 33 2.56 -12.24 -3.20
C GLU A 33 2.59 -12.04 -1.68
N GLU A 34 3.71 -12.35 -1.03
CA GLU A 34 3.87 -12.13 0.42
C GLU A 34 3.75 -10.65 0.78
N PHE A 35 4.37 -9.76 0.00
CA PHE A 35 4.29 -8.32 0.23
C PHE A 35 2.87 -7.79 0.05
N ALA A 36 2.15 -8.26 -0.98
CA ALA A 36 0.76 -7.90 -1.21
C ALA A 36 -0.16 -8.35 -0.06
N LEU A 37 0.07 -9.55 0.47
CA LEU A 37 -0.64 -10.06 1.65
C LEU A 37 -0.39 -9.21 2.90
N LEU A 38 0.84 -8.73 3.11
CA LEU A 38 1.16 -7.84 4.24
C LEU A 38 0.52 -6.45 4.10
N CYS A 39 0.34 -5.97 2.86
CA CYS A 39 -0.27 -4.68 2.57
C CYS A 39 -1.80 -4.76 2.32
N ASP A 40 -2.40 -5.93 2.57
CA ASP A 40 -3.83 -6.20 2.35
C ASP A 40 -4.34 -5.77 0.96
N HIS A 41 -3.65 -6.24 -0.09
CA HIS A 41 -4.12 -6.08 -1.48
C HIS A 41 -3.74 -7.27 -2.35
N SER A 42 -4.26 -7.29 -3.57
CA SER A 42 -4.04 -8.42 -4.49
C SER A 42 -2.63 -8.40 -5.09
N ARG A 43 -2.08 -9.59 -5.37
CA ARG A 43 -0.83 -9.73 -6.13
C ARG A 43 -0.88 -8.96 -7.46
N GLN A 44 -2.03 -8.94 -8.14
CA GLN A 44 -2.20 -8.22 -9.40
C GLN A 44 -2.03 -6.71 -9.23
N PHE A 45 -2.56 -6.14 -8.14
CA PHE A 45 -2.32 -4.74 -7.80
C PHE A 45 -0.84 -4.49 -7.52
N GLN A 46 -0.18 -5.37 -6.76
CA GLN A 46 1.26 -5.26 -6.50
C GLN A 46 2.07 -5.25 -7.81
N SER A 47 1.80 -6.19 -8.72
CA SER A 47 2.51 -6.24 -10.01
C SER A 47 2.30 -4.99 -10.85
N ARG A 48 1.13 -4.33 -10.76
CA ARG A 48 0.86 -3.07 -11.47
C ARG A 48 1.69 -1.92 -10.90
N ILE A 49 1.72 -1.76 -9.57
CA ILE A 49 2.43 -0.64 -8.93
C ILE A 49 3.95 -0.84 -8.86
N GLU A 50 4.44 -2.07 -9.06
CA GLU A 50 5.87 -2.38 -9.20
C GLU A 50 6.38 -2.29 -10.65
N ALA A 51 5.50 -2.08 -11.63
CA ALA A 51 5.95 -1.83 -12.99
C ALA A 51 6.80 -0.53 -13.04
N PRO A 52 7.77 -0.41 -13.97
CA PRO A 52 8.60 0.80 -14.05
C PRO A 52 7.79 2.09 -14.14
N GLY A 53 8.18 3.10 -13.37
CA GLY A 53 7.57 4.44 -13.36
C GLY A 53 6.78 4.78 -12.10
N LEU A 54 6.06 5.92 -12.17
CA LEU A 54 5.24 6.45 -11.08
C LEU A 54 3.79 5.99 -11.22
N HIS A 55 3.22 5.47 -10.13
CA HIS A 55 1.84 4.99 -10.07
C HIS A 55 1.06 5.74 -9.02
N GLU A 56 -0.14 6.21 -9.37
CA GLU A 56 -1.05 6.79 -8.39
C GLU A 56 -1.78 5.71 -7.60
N VAL A 57 -1.71 5.83 -6.28
CA VAL A 57 -2.45 4.99 -5.33
C VAL A 57 -3.10 5.89 -4.29
N SER A 58 -4.11 5.41 -3.56
CA SER A 58 -4.68 6.18 -2.46
C SER A 58 -3.62 6.44 -1.38
N VAL A 59 -3.77 7.54 -0.64
CA VAL A 59 -2.89 7.86 0.50
C VAL A 59 -2.90 6.76 1.55
N SER A 60 -4.06 6.13 1.80
CA SER A 60 -4.18 4.97 2.70
C SER A 60 -3.28 3.82 2.25
N LYS A 61 -3.32 3.47 0.96
CA LYS A 61 -2.53 2.36 0.40
C LYS A 61 -1.04 2.68 0.39
N ALA A 62 -0.67 3.93 0.07
CA ALA A 62 0.73 4.38 0.17
C ALA A 62 1.24 4.29 1.62
N THR A 63 0.39 4.56 2.61
CA THR A 63 0.73 4.48 4.03
C THR A 63 0.95 3.03 4.46
N GLU A 64 0.05 2.13 4.11
CA GLU A 64 0.19 0.68 4.38
C GLU A 64 1.50 0.13 3.79
N ILE A 65 1.78 0.43 2.52
CA ILE A 65 3.03 0.05 1.85
C ILE A 65 4.24 0.59 2.60
N SER A 66 4.22 1.87 3.00
CA SER A 66 5.31 2.48 3.75
C SER A 66 5.51 1.89 5.15
N MET A 67 4.45 1.42 5.81
CA MET A 67 4.55 0.77 7.11
C MET A 67 5.25 -0.59 6.97
N VAL A 68 4.82 -1.41 6.02
CA VAL A 68 5.44 -2.72 5.75
C VAL A 68 6.92 -2.55 5.37
N LEU A 69 7.25 -1.57 4.51
CA LEU A 69 8.64 -1.29 4.15
C LEU A 69 9.53 -0.85 5.33
N ARG A 70 8.94 -0.34 6.40
CA ARG A 70 9.65 0.00 7.66
C ARG A 70 9.70 -1.17 8.64
N GLY A 71 9.22 -2.35 8.27
CA GLY A 71 9.10 -3.50 9.15
C GLY A 71 7.98 -3.36 10.19
N ILE A 72 7.05 -2.42 9.99
CA ILE A 72 5.87 -2.26 10.82
C ILE A 72 4.77 -3.09 10.17
N SER A 73 4.41 -4.21 10.79
CA SER A 73 3.22 -4.95 10.39
C SER A 73 2.02 -4.04 10.62
N PRO A 74 1.22 -3.70 9.58
CA PRO A 74 -0.07 -3.08 9.83
C PRO A 74 -0.81 -4.05 10.75
N GLU A 75 -1.30 -3.55 11.89
CA GLU A 75 -2.05 -4.37 12.81
C GLU A 75 -3.16 -5.01 11.99
N ARG A 76 -3.10 -6.33 11.80
CA ARG A 76 -4.23 -7.07 11.30
C ARG A 76 -5.33 -6.74 12.29
N ASN A 77 -6.34 -6.00 11.86
CA ASN A 77 -7.63 -5.99 12.53
C ASN A 77 -8.17 -7.41 12.46
N LEU A 78 -7.60 -8.30 13.27
CA LEU A 78 -8.27 -9.46 13.82
C LEU A 78 -9.33 -8.85 14.74
N ALA A 79 -10.43 -8.43 14.13
CA ALA A 79 -11.71 -8.47 14.79
C ALA A 79 -11.81 -9.90 15.35
N THR A 80 -11.55 -9.99 16.65
CA THR A 80 -11.83 -11.17 17.45
C THR A 80 -13.33 -11.14 17.67
N ASP A 81 -14.09 -11.79 16.79
CA ASP A 81 -15.24 -12.66 17.09
C ASP A 81 -15.83 -13.23 15.77
#